data_AF-A0A496LMU3-F1
#
_entry.id   AF-A0A496LMU3-F1
#
_cell.length_a   1.000
_cell.length_b   1.000
_cell.length_c   1.000
_cell.angle_alpha   90.00
_cell.angle_beta   90.00
_cell.angle_gamma   90.00
#
_symmetry.space_group_name_H-M   'P 1'
#
loop_
_entity.id
_entity.type
_entity.pdbx_description
1 polymer ?
#
loop_
_entity_poly.entity_id
_entity_poly.type
_entity_poly.pdbx_seq_one_letter_code
_entity_poly.pdbx_strand_id
1 'polypeptide(L)'
;FFSLSITGSGMIVYGAYLHKDEDIVDSAQKTAIFDTIAAMTAALVMLPAVFAYGMDPAAGPGLLFVTLPKILQDMVGGQIFAIILFTAVIFGGVTSLQNMFEVVAESIMHKFPKLKRGVVLIALCIICFGIGVNMEAITSWGPWMDFVSIYIIPIGAVIGAVSWFWVIKKEEIMDEINTGAAKKQGALWYFTGRYIYVPMALTLCIIALSMHISF
;
A
#
# COMPACT_ATOMS: atom_id res chain seq x y z
N PHE A 1 4.04 -5.05 4.49
CA PHE A 1 4.40 -4.57 3.14
C PHE A 1 3.22 -3.92 2.43
N PHE A 2 2.09 -4.61 2.31
CA PHE A 2 0.91 -4.10 1.59
C PHE A 2 0.26 -2.87 2.21
N SER A 3 -0.09 -2.90 3.51
CA SER A 3 -0.78 -1.78 4.17
C SER A 3 -0.03 -0.44 4.01
N LEU A 4 1.28 -0.46 4.28
CA LEU A 4 2.13 0.72 4.20
C LEU A 4 2.76 0.97 2.81
N SER A 5 2.40 0.19 1.79
CA SER A 5 2.91 0.34 0.41
C SER A 5 4.45 0.41 0.32
N ILE A 6 5.14 -0.40 1.12
CA ILE A 6 6.61 -0.37 1.28
C ILE A 6 7.35 -0.90 0.03
N THR A 7 6.61 -1.38 -0.98
CA THR A 7 7.13 -1.83 -2.28
C THR A 7 7.76 -0.75 -3.14
N GLY A 8 7.72 0.51 -2.70
CA GLY A 8 8.74 1.52 -3.03
C GLY A 8 8.31 2.56 -4.07
N SER A 9 7.54 2.23 -5.08
CA SER A 9 7.33 3.17 -6.20
C SER A 9 6.44 4.37 -5.84
N GLY A 10 5.32 4.15 -5.13
CA GLY A 10 4.44 5.21 -4.64
C GLY A 10 5.11 6.20 -3.69
N MET A 11 5.77 5.66 -2.67
CA MET A 11 6.42 6.48 -1.64
C MET A 11 7.63 7.26 -2.19
N ILE A 12 8.34 6.73 -3.19
CA ILE A 12 9.43 7.46 -3.87
C ILE A 12 8.89 8.68 -4.61
N VAL A 13 7.78 8.52 -5.34
CA VAL A 13 7.18 9.64 -6.10
C VAL A 13 6.63 10.71 -5.17
N TYR A 14 5.96 10.33 -4.08
CA TYR A 14 5.54 11.28 -3.06
C TYR A 14 6.70 11.97 -2.36
N GLY A 15 7.77 11.23 -2.06
CA GLY A 15 9.01 11.80 -1.51
C GLY A 15 9.65 12.82 -2.45
N ALA A 16 9.61 12.59 -3.77
CA ALA A 16 10.15 13.51 -4.77
C ALA A 16 9.40 14.85 -4.86
N TYR A 17 8.16 14.90 -4.37
CA TYR A 17 7.35 16.13 -4.32
C TYR A 17 7.39 16.84 -2.97
N LEU A 18 8.01 16.22 -1.96
CA LEU A 18 8.08 16.79 -0.63
C LEU A 18 9.11 17.92 -0.59
N HIS A 19 8.82 19.00 0.16
CA HIS A 19 9.80 20.04 0.40
C HIS A 19 10.90 19.53 1.34
N LYS A 20 12.11 20.08 1.22
CA LYS A 20 13.30 19.65 1.96
C LYS A 20 13.28 20.03 3.45
N ASP A 21 12.37 20.88 3.87
CA ASP A 21 12.15 21.27 5.27
C ASP A 21 11.18 20.35 6.01
N GLU A 22 10.53 19.41 5.31
CA GLU A 22 9.63 18.44 5.93
C GLU A 22 10.38 17.32 6.65
N ASP A 23 9.92 16.97 7.85
CA ASP A 23 10.44 15.84 8.62
C ASP A 23 9.83 14.53 8.09
N ILE A 24 10.55 13.87 7.18
CA ILE A 24 10.11 12.60 6.59
C ILE A 24 10.03 11.46 7.61
N VAL A 25 10.80 11.52 8.70
CA VAL A 25 10.86 10.45 9.69
C VAL A 25 9.66 10.53 10.61
N ASP A 26 9.33 11.72 11.10
CA ASP A 26 8.11 11.96 11.89
C ASP A 26 6.86 11.66 11.07
N SER A 27 6.83 12.10 9.81
CA SER A 27 5.73 11.80 8.89
C SER A 27 5.54 10.30 8.70
N ALA A 28 6.61 9.56 8.42
CA ALA A 28 6.54 8.10 8.27
C ALA A 28 6.08 7.38 9.55
N GLN A 29 6.53 7.84 10.73
CA GLN A 29 6.08 7.28 12.02
C GLN A 29 4.59 7.51 12.25
N LYS A 30 4.11 8.73 12.03
CA LYS A 30 2.68 9.06 12.16
C LYS A 30 1.84 8.24 11.19
N THR A 31 2.24 8.13 9.93
CA THR A 31 1.55 7.30 8.94
C THR A 31 1.44 5.85 9.41
N ALA A 32 2.53 5.25 9.88
CA ALA A 32 2.53 3.87 10.37
C ALA A 32 1.61 3.67 11.59
N ILE A 33 1.62 4.61 12.53
CA ILE A 33 0.78 4.57 13.73
C ILE A 33 -0.70 4.70 13.35
N PHE A 34 -1.06 5.69 12.54
CA PHE A 34 -2.46 5.91 12.15
C PHE A 34 -3.01 4.76 11.29
N ASP A 35 -2.20 4.21 10.37
CA ASP A 35 -2.55 3.01 9.61
C ASP A 35 -2.87 1.82 10.53
N THR A 36 -1.99 1.58 11.51
CA THR A 36 -2.17 0.50 12.49
C THR A 36 -3.41 0.70 13.34
N ILE A 37 -3.65 1.92 13.84
CA ILE A 37 -4.83 2.25 14.64
C ILE A 37 -6.11 2.05 13.82
N ALA A 38 -6.12 2.51 12.57
CA ALA A 38 -7.25 2.32 11.66
C ALA A 38 -7.52 0.83 11.40
N ALA A 39 -6.49 0.05 11.10
CA ALA A 39 -6.60 -1.40 10.90
C ALA A 39 -7.10 -2.13 12.16
N MET A 40 -6.58 -1.79 13.34
CA MET A 40 -7.04 -2.36 14.61
C MET A 40 -8.50 -1.98 14.90
N THR A 41 -8.89 -0.75 14.62
CA THR A 41 -10.27 -0.28 14.82
C THR A 41 -11.23 -1.02 13.90
N ALA A 42 -10.86 -1.17 12.63
CA ALA A 42 -11.62 -1.96 11.66
C ALA A 42 -11.75 -3.42 12.13
N ALA A 43 -10.66 -4.06 12.58
CA ALA A 43 -10.69 -5.44 13.08
C ALA A 43 -11.59 -5.60 14.32
N LEU A 44 -11.53 -4.66 15.27
CA LEU A 44 -12.35 -4.68 16.49
C LEU A 44 -13.84 -4.53 16.21
N VAL A 45 -14.22 -3.87 15.11
CA VAL A 45 -15.63 -3.75 14.70
C VAL A 45 -16.05 -4.94 13.84
N MET A 46 -15.21 -5.33 12.88
CA MET A 46 -15.51 -6.37 11.91
C MET A 46 -15.59 -7.77 12.54
N LEU A 47 -14.59 -8.16 13.32
CA LEU A 47 -14.48 -9.53 13.83
C LEU A 47 -15.66 -9.93 14.73
N PRO A 48 -16.07 -9.12 15.74
CA PRO A 48 -17.24 -9.47 16.56
C PRO A 48 -18.51 -9.60 15.74
N ALA A 49 -18.70 -8.72 14.74
CA ALA A 49 -19.87 -8.76 13.90
C ALA A 49 -19.90 -10.01 13.00
N VAL A 50 -18.75 -10.42 12.46
CA VAL A 50 -18.61 -11.68 11.70
C VAL A 50 -18.94 -12.89 12.56
N PHE A 51 -18.40 -12.96 13.79
CA PHE A 51 -18.65 -14.07 14.71
C PHE A 51 -20.09 -14.12 15.21
N ALA A 52 -20.70 -12.97 15.50
CA ALA A 52 -22.10 -12.88 15.95
C ALA A 52 -23.09 -13.42 14.90
N TYR A 53 -22.75 -13.29 13.62
CA TYR A 53 -23.56 -13.77 12.50
C TYR A 53 -23.13 -15.15 11.97
N GLY A 54 -22.16 -15.80 12.62
CA GLY A 54 -21.66 -17.13 12.24
C GLY A 54 -21.01 -17.16 10.85
N MET A 55 -20.44 -16.03 10.39
CA MET A 55 -19.81 -15.92 9.08
C MET A 55 -18.32 -16.25 9.15
N ASP A 56 -17.74 -16.62 8.01
CA ASP A 56 -16.32 -16.97 7.92
C ASP A 56 -15.43 -15.71 7.95
N PRO A 57 -14.58 -15.52 8.97
CA PRO A 57 -13.63 -14.41 9.05
C PRO A 57 -12.51 -14.48 8.00
N ALA A 58 -12.34 -15.61 7.31
CA ALA A 58 -11.38 -15.78 6.23
C ALA A 58 -12.00 -15.56 4.83
N ALA A 59 -13.25 -15.08 4.73
CA ALA A 59 -13.95 -14.88 3.46
C ALA A 59 -13.39 -13.74 2.56
N GLY A 60 -12.32 -13.07 2.99
CA GLY A 60 -11.60 -12.08 2.19
C GLY A 60 -12.49 -10.93 1.71
N PRO A 61 -12.47 -10.55 0.42
CA PRO A 61 -13.31 -9.47 -0.12
C PRO A 61 -14.81 -9.64 0.14
N GLY A 62 -15.29 -10.88 0.29
CA GLY A 62 -16.69 -11.17 0.63
C GLY A 62 -17.13 -10.57 1.97
N LEU A 63 -16.19 -10.33 2.90
CA LEU A 63 -16.50 -9.68 4.18
C LEU A 63 -17.07 -8.28 3.99
N LEU A 64 -16.51 -7.49 3.07
CA LEU A 64 -16.91 -6.10 2.89
C LEU A 64 -18.20 -6.00 2.06
N PHE A 65 -18.39 -6.87 1.07
CA PHE A 65 -19.47 -6.75 0.08
C PHE A 65 -20.67 -7.68 0.35
N VAL A 66 -20.55 -8.69 1.20
CA VAL A 66 -21.64 -9.63 1.50
C VAL A 66 -21.96 -9.62 2.99
N THR A 67 -20.95 -9.89 3.82
CA THR A 67 -21.09 -9.99 5.27
C THR A 67 -21.52 -8.64 5.87
N LEU A 68 -20.84 -7.56 5.52
CA LEU A 68 -21.09 -6.24 6.10
C LEU A 68 -22.47 -5.66 5.76
N PRO A 69 -22.93 -5.70 4.49
CA PRO A 69 -24.29 -5.28 4.16
C PRO A 69 -25.36 -6.07 4.89
N LYS A 70 -25.17 -7.38 5.08
CA LYS A 70 -26.12 -8.24 5.79
C LYS A 70 -26.25 -7.83 7.25
N ILE A 71 -25.13 -7.56 7.93
CA ILE A 71 -25.12 -7.07 9.32
C ILE A 71 -25.84 -5.72 9.41
N LEU A 72 -25.55 -4.80 8.48
CA LEU A 72 -26.14 -3.47 8.48
C LEU A 72 -27.65 -3.50 8.21
N GLN A 73 -28.16 -4.45 7.43
CA GLN A 73 -29.61 -4.58 7.19
C GLN A 73 -30.41 -4.88 8.46
N ASP A 74 -29.85 -5.65 9.38
CA ASP A 74 -30.49 -6.03 10.64
C ASP A 74 -30.36 -4.94 11.72
N MET A 75 -29.56 -3.90 11.48
CA MET A 75 -29.38 -2.77 12.40
C MET A 75 -30.41 -1.67 12.17
N VAL A 76 -30.99 -1.15 13.26
CA VAL A 76 -31.84 0.04 13.21
C VAL A 76 -31.01 1.23 12.68
N GLY A 77 -31.43 1.83 11.57
CA GLY A 77 -30.69 2.91 10.91
C GLY A 77 -29.48 2.45 10.09
N GLY A 78 -29.32 1.14 9.86
CA GLY A 78 -28.18 0.56 9.16
C GLY A 78 -27.93 1.06 7.74
N GLN A 79 -28.97 1.56 7.04
CA GLN A 79 -28.82 2.22 5.75
C GLN A 79 -27.90 3.46 5.82
N ILE A 80 -27.99 4.26 6.88
CA ILE A 80 -27.14 5.44 7.07
C ILE A 80 -25.68 5.01 7.22
N PHE A 81 -25.43 4.00 8.05
CA PHE A 81 -24.09 3.44 8.25
C PHE A 81 -23.53 2.80 6.98
N ALA A 82 -24.37 2.13 6.18
CA ALA A 82 -23.98 1.59 4.88
C ALA A 82 -23.54 2.69 3.92
N ILE A 83 -24.30 3.80 3.83
CA ILE A 83 -23.94 4.93 2.98
C ILE A 83 -22.58 5.51 3.39
N ILE A 84 -22.35 5.74 4.69
CA ILE A 84 -21.08 6.28 5.19
C ILE A 84 -19.93 5.32 4.87
N LEU A 85 -20.10 4.03 5.18
CA LEU A 85 -19.09 3.00 4.95
C LEU A 85 -18.71 2.91 3.46
N PHE A 86 -19.68 2.74 2.57
CA PHE A 86 -19.39 2.58 1.14
C PHE A 86 -18.85 3.86 0.51
N THR A 87 -19.27 5.02 1.01
CA THR A 87 -18.66 6.30 0.63
C THR A 87 -17.19 6.34 1.04
N ALA A 88 -16.85 5.92 2.26
CA ALA A 88 -15.46 5.84 2.72
C ALA A 88 -14.63 4.85 1.88
N VAL A 89 -15.21 3.69 1.52
CA VAL A 89 -14.57 2.70 0.64
C VAL A 89 -14.29 3.28 -0.74
N ILE A 90 -15.22 4.04 -1.33
CA ILE A 90 -15.01 4.73 -2.61
C ILE A 90 -13.85 5.71 -2.49
N PHE A 91 -13.84 6.56 -1.46
CA PHE A 91 -12.73 7.52 -1.27
C PHE A 91 -11.39 6.82 -1.06
N GLY A 92 -11.34 5.74 -0.28
CA GLY A 92 -10.13 4.94 -0.08
C GLY A 92 -9.62 4.29 -1.37
N GLY A 93 -10.53 3.82 -2.23
CA GLY A 93 -10.19 3.31 -3.56
C GLY A 93 -9.64 4.40 -4.48
N VAL A 94 -10.30 5.57 -4.53
CA VAL A 94 -9.90 6.69 -5.40
C VAL A 94 -8.52 7.23 -5.02
N THR A 95 -8.23 7.41 -3.74
CA THR A 95 -6.90 7.90 -3.29
C THR A 95 -5.80 6.90 -3.61
N SER A 96 -6.07 5.59 -3.48
CA SER A 96 -5.13 4.54 -3.85
C SER A 96 -4.87 4.51 -5.35
N LEU A 97 -5.91 4.63 -6.18
CA LEU A 97 -5.79 4.71 -7.64
C LEU A 97 -4.99 5.93 -8.07
N GLN A 98 -5.22 7.08 -7.44
CA GLN A 98 -4.47 8.29 -7.73
C GLN A 98 -2.96 8.08 -7.55
N ASN A 99 -2.54 7.42 -6.46
CA ASN A 99 -1.13 7.06 -6.24
C ASN A 99 -0.58 6.20 -7.38
N MET A 100 -1.27 5.10 -7.72
CA MET A 100 -0.79 4.18 -8.76
C MET A 100 -0.67 4.85 -10.14
N PHE A 101 -1.61 5.72 -10.49
CA PHE A 101 -1.56 6.48 -11.74
C PHE A 101 -0.39 7.47 -11.76
N GLU A 102 -0.16 8.17 -10.66
CA GLU A 102 0.93 9.14 -10.54
C GLU A 102 2.28 8.47 -10.75
N VAL A 103 2.50 7.32 -10.12
CA VAL A 103 3.75 6.57 -10.22
C VAL A 103 4.07 6.17 -11.65
N VAL A 104 3.09 5.61 -12.35
CA VAL A 104 3.28 5.15 -13.72
C VAL A 104 3.46 6.35 -14.66
N ALA A 105 2.66 7.41 -14.47
CA ALA A 105 2.75 8.62 -15.27
C ALA A 105 4.13 9.30 -15.13
N GLU A 106 4.63 9.50 -13.91
CA GLU A 106 5.95 10.07 -13.65
C GLU A 106 7.07 9.20 -14.22
N SER A 107 6.99 7.89 -14.07
CA SER A 107 7.98 6.96 -14.64
C SER A 107 8.06 7.08 -16.17
N ILE A 108 6.91 7.19 -16.85
CA ILE A 108 6.84 7.38 -18.30
C ILE A 108 7.37 8.75 -18.70
N MET A 109 6.98 9.82 -18.01
CA MET A 109 7.43 11.18 -18.31
C MET A 109 8.93 11.35 -18.07
N HIS A 110 9.48 10.71 -17.04
CA HIS A 110 10.91 10.71 -16.77
C HIS A 110 11.70 10.00 -17.90
N LYS A 111 11.19 8.90 -18.44
CA LYS A 111 11.82 8.19 -19.56
C LYS A 111 11.62 8.92 -20.91
N PHE A 112 10.46 9.55 -21.09
CA PHE A 112 10.04 10.22 -22.33
C PHE A 112 9.62 11.67 -22.05
N PRO A 113 10.58 12.59 -21.82
CA PRO A 113 10.31 13.95 -21.36
C PRO A 113 9.56 14.83 -22.38
N LYS A 114 9.42 14.37 -23.63
CA LYS A 114 8.64 15.06 -24.67
C LYS A 114 7.14 14.83 -24.57
N LEU A 115 6.70 13.84 -23.78
CA LEU A 115 5.28 13.55 -23.60
C LEU A 115 4.63 14.57 -22.67
N LYS A 116 3.46 15.06 -23.06
CA LYS A 116 2.66 15.95 -22.20
C LYS A 116 1.92 15.12 -21.15
N ARG A 117 1.94 15.57 -19.89
CA ARG A 117 1.27 14.92 -18.75
C ARG A 117 -0.17 14.52 -19.03
N GLY A 118 -0.97 15.44 -19.59
CA GLY A 118 -2.37 15.17 -19.92
C GLY A 118 -2.56 14.02 -20.92
N VAL A 119 -1.66 13.88 -21.89
CA VAL A 119 -1.72 12.79 -22.87
C VAL A 119 -1.39 11.45 -22.21
N VAL A 120 -0.38 11.41 -21.34
CA VAL A 120 0.00 10.21 -20.59
C VAL A 120 -1.14 9.75 -19.70
N LEU A 121 -1.74 10.67 -18.94
CA LEU A 121 -2.86 10.34 -18.02
C LEU A 121 -4.09 9.85 -18.78
N ILE A 122 -4.48 10.50 -19.89
CA ILE A 122 -5.61 10.05 -20.71
C ILE A 122 -5.32 8.67 -21.29
N ALA A 123 -4.11 8.43 -21.81
CA ALA A 123 -3.73 7.13 -22.35
C ALA A 123 -3.79 6.04 -21.26
N LEU A 124 -3.27 6.31 -20.06
CA LEU A 124 -3.37 5.40 -18.93
C LEU A 124 -4.82 5.11 -18.55
N CYS A 125 -5.68 6.14 -18.48
CA CYS A 125 -7.10 5.95 -18.21
C CYS A 125 -7.78 5.05 -19.25
N ILE A 126 -7.52 5.28 -20.54
CA ILE A 126 -8.11 4.48 -21.63
C ILE A 126 -7.62 3.02 -21.56
N ILE A 127 -6.32 2.80 -21.32
CA ILE A 127 -5.76 1.44 -21.23
C ILE A 127 -6.32 0.71 -20.01
N CYS A 128 -6.28 1.35 -18.83
CA CYS A 128 -6.79 0.76 -17.59
C CYS A 128 -8.29 0.49 -17.67
N PHE A 129 -9.07 1.41 -18.24
CA PHE A 129 -10.51 1.22 -18.43
C PHE A 129 -10.80 0.11 -19.46
N GLY A 130 -10.11 0.10 -20.60
CA GLY A 130 -10.31 -0.91 -21.65
C GLY A 130 -9.99 -2.33 -21.17
N ILE A 131 -8.91 -2.51 -20.41
CA ILE A 131 -8.58 -3.78 -19.77
C ILE A 131 -9.59 -4.08 -18.66
N GLY A 132 -9.88 -3.10 -17.80
CA GLY A 132 -10.75 -3.24 -16.63
C GLY A 132 -12.18 -3.62 -16.95
N VAL A 133 -12.76 -3.12 -18.04
CA VAL A 133 -14.12 -3.51 -18.50
C VAL A 133 -14.21 -5.00 -18.79
N ASN A 134 -13.11 -5.66 -19.17
CA ASN A 134 -13.07 -7.09 -19.45
C ASN A 134 -12.63 -7.92 -18.22
N MET A 135 -12.48 -7.32 -17.04
CA MET A 135 -12.05 -8.00 -15.80
C MET A 135 -13.20 -8.59 -14.97
N GLU A 136 -14.37 -8.89 -15.55
CA GLU A 136 -15.56 -9.31 -14.76
C GLU A 136 -15.38 -10.64 -14.00
N ALA A 137 -14.47 -11.53 -14.41
CA ALA A 137 -14.21 -12.76 -13.67
C ALA A 137 -12.91 -12.67 -12.84
N ILE A 138 -13.06 -12.52 -11.52
CA ILE A 138 -11.96 -12.65 -10.53
C ILE A 138 -11.19 -13.96 -10.76
N THR A 139 -11.87 -15.03 -11.20
CA THR A 139 -11.27 -16.34 -11.48
C THR A 139 -10.26 -16.32 -12.63
N SER A 140 -10.41 -15.43 -13.62
CA SER A 140 -9.49 -15.33 -14.75
C SER A 140 -8.22 -14.54 -14.42
N TRP A 141 -8.30 -13.62 -13.45
CA TRP A 141 -7.19 -12.73 -13.07
C TRP A 141 -6.53 -13.09 -11.74
N GLY A 142 -7.13 -13.99 -10.95
CA GLY A 142 -6.55 -14.54 -9.73
C GLY A 142 -5.10 -14.98 -9.89
N PRO A 143 -4.74 -15.79 -10.91
CA PRO A 143 -3.36 -16.21 -11.12
C PRO A 143 -2.38 -15.05 -11.38
N TRP A 144 -2.82 -13.99 -12.05
CA TRP A 144 -1.99 -12.79 -12.27
C TRP A 144 -1.81 -12.00 -10.97
N MET A 145 -2.89 -11.85 -10.18
CA MET A 145 -2.82 -11.21 -8.86
C MET A 145 -1.90 -11.98 -7.91
N ASP A 146 -2.05 -13.31 -7.85
CA ASP A 146 -1.17 -14.19 -7.07
C ASP A 146 0.27 -14.07 -7.54
N PHE A 147 0.53 -14.00 -8.85
CA PHE A 147 1.87 -13.78 -9.37
C PHE A 147 2.49 -12.46 -8.89
N VAL A 148 1.74 -11.37 -8.95
CA VAL A 148 2.22 -10.05 -8.50
C VAL A 148 2.42 -10.03 -6.99
N SER A 149 1.48 -10.56 -6.22
CA SER A 149 1.50 -10.50 -4.76
C SER A 149 2.48 -11.48 -4.12
N ILE A 150 2.68 -12.67 -4.68
CA ILE A 150 3.59 -13.68 -4.14
C ILE A 150 5.04 -13.41 -4.57
N TYR A 151 5.26 -12.98 -5.83
CA TYR A 151 6.60 -12.86 -6.38
C TYR A 151 7.06 -11.41 -6.49
N ILE A 152 6.35 -10.58 -7.27
CA ILE A 152 6.83 -9.24 -7.63
C ILE A 152 6.98 -8.33 -6.41
N ILE A 153 5.96 -8.30 -5.55
CA ILE A 153 5.90 -7.39 -4.41
C ILE A 153 6.96 -7.73 -3.33
N PRO A 154 7.07 -8.97 -2.82
CA PRO A 154 8.06 -9.30 -1.82
C PRO A 154 9.50 -9.17 -2.34
N ILE A 155 9.75 -9.57 -3.59
CA ILE A 155 11.07 -9.43 -4.21
C ILE A 155 11.43 -7.94 -4.36
N GLY A 156 10.51 -7.13 -4.87
CA GLY A 156 10.70 -5.68 -5.01
C GLY A 156 11.00 -5.00 -3.68
N ALA A 157 10.30 -5.38 -2.62
CA ALA A 157 10.54 -4.85 -1.28
C ALA A 157 11.94 -5.20 -0.74
N VAL A 158 12.43 -6.43 -0.96
CA VAL A 158 13.79 -6.83 -0.56
C VAL A 158 14.84 -6.08 -1.37
N ILE A 159 14.66 -5.96 -2.69
CA ILE A 159 15.59 -5.19 -3.54
C ILE A 159 15.66 -3.75 -3.06
N GLY A 160 14.51 -3.12 -2.77
CA GLY A 160 14.46 -1.77 -2.20
C GLY A 160 15.20 -1.69 -0.87
N ALA A 161 14.91 -2.59 0.07
CA ALA A 161 15.54 -2.63 1.39
C ALA A 161 17.07 -2.79 1.33
N VAL A 162 17.55 -3.73 0.50
CA VAL A 162 18.99 -3.95 0.29
C VAL A 162 19.63 -2.76 -0.40
N SER A 163 18.98 -2.16 -1.40
CA SER A 163 19.50 -0.98 -2.10
C SER A 163 19.74 0.18 -1.13
N TRP A 164 18.75 0.48 -0.27
CA TRP A 164 18.90 1.53 0.73
C TRP A 164 19.99 1.22 1.74
N PHE A 165 19.99 0.06 2.41
CA PHE A 165 20.89 -0.12 3.57
C PHE A 165 22.25 -0.77 3.26
N TRP A 166 22.42 -1.39 2.08
CA TRP A 166 23.65 -2.10 1.70
C TRP A 166 24.33 -1.56 0.44
N VAL A 167 23.61 -0.91 -0.48
CA VAL A 167 24.20 -0.36 -1.71
C VAL A 167 24.53 1.13 -1.57
N ILE A 168 23.61 1.92 -1.04
CA ILE A 168 23.83 3.36 -0.82
C ILE A 168 24.73 3.57 0.41
N LYS A 169 25.61 4.58 0.33
CA LYS A 169 26.51 4.90 1.44
C LYS A 169 25.73 5.40 2.65
N LYS A 170 26.19 5.01 3.83
CA LYS A 170 25.57 5.38 5.10
C LYS A 170 25.46 6.90 5.22
N GLU A 171 26.49 7.63 4.85
CA GLU A 171 26.55 9.09 4.97
C GLU A 171 25.45 9.75 4.13
N GLU A 172 25.30 9.31 2.88
CA GLU A 172 24.28 9.84 1.94
C GLU A 172 22.86 9.63 2.48
N ILE A 173 22.56 8.45 3.04
CA ILE A 173 21.24 8.16 3.63
C ILE A 173 21.02 8.98 4.89
N MET A 174 22.04 9.04 5.76
CA MET A 174 21.93 9.75 7.03
C MET A 174 21.79 11.26 6.83
N ASP A 175 22.41 11.83 5.80
CA ASP A 175 22.25 13.24 5.45
C ASP A 175 20.83 13.50 4.92
N GLU A 176 20.32 12.63 4.06
CA GLU A 176 18.98 12.79 3.48
C GLU A 176 17.87 12.68 4.55
N ILE A 177 17.91 11.66 5.42
CA ILE A 177 16.88 11.50 6.47
C ILE A 177 16.92 12.58 7.55
N ASN A 178 18.05 13.30 7.67
CA ASN A 178 18.22 14.39 8.63
C ASN A 178 17.91 15.76 8.01
N THR A 179 17.65 15.81 6.71
CA THR A 179 17.18 17.01 6.02
C THR A 179 15.74 17.29 6.45
N GLY A 180 15.48 18.49 6.98
CA GLY A 180 14.17 18.87 7.53
C GLY A 180 13.81 18.25 8.89
N ALA A 181 14.62 17.30 9.40
CA ALA A 181 14.28 16.56 10.61
C ALA A 181 14.35 17.42 11.88
N ALA A 182 13.26 17.43 12.67
CA ALA A 182 13.19 18.10 13.96
C ALA A 182 14.12 17.44 15.00
N LYS A 183 14.29 16.11 14.90
CA LYS A 183 15.21 15.33 15.72
C LYS A 183 16.18 14.56 14.82
N LYS A 184 17.47 14.85 14.97
CA LYS A 184 18.52 14.14 14.22
C LYS A 184 18.49 12.65 14.53
N GLN A 185 18.32 11.85 13.50
CA GLN A 185 18.44 10.41 13.56
C GLN A 185 19.92 10.03 13.64
N GLY A 186 20.23 9.12 14.56
CA GLY A 186 21.58 8.63 14.79
C GLY A 186 21.84 7.29 14.11
N ALA A 187 23.03 6.75 14.35
CA ALA A 187 23.43 5.44 13.81
C ALA A 187 22.49 4.29 14.21
N LEU A 188 21.74 4.44 15.31
CA LEU A 188 20.77 3.44 15.76
C LEU A 188 19.63 3.23 14.74
N TRP A 189 19.16 4.29 14.08
CA TRP A 189 18.16 4.18 13.01
C TRP A 189 18.72 3.39 11.83
N TYR A 190 19.94 3.73 11.39
CA TYR A 190 20.60 3.04 10.29
C TYR A 190 20.88 1.56 10.60
N PHE A 191 21.36 1.25 11.80
CA PHE A 191 21.60 -0.13 12.21
C PHE A 191 20.31 -0.94 12.34
N THR A 192 19.23 -0.32 12.83
CA THR A 192 17.89 -0.93 12.84
C THR A 192 17.44 -1.26 11.42
N GLY A 193 17.56 -0.31 10.49
CA GLY A 193 17.25 -0.54 9.08
C GLY A 193 18.06 -1.67 8.46
N ARG A 194 19.39 -1.65 8.66
CA ARG A 194 20.31 -2.59 8.04
C ARG A 194 20.24 -4.02 8.61
N TYR A 195 20.08 -4.16 9.93
CA TYR A 195 20.18 -5.46 10.61
C TYR A 195 18.86 -6.00 11.14
N ILE A 196 17.79 -5.20 11.19
CA ILE A 196 16.46 -5.66 11.60
C ILE A 196 15.53 -5.66 10.40
N TYR A 197 15.36 -4.50 9.74
CA TYR A 197 14.40 -4.37 8.64
C TYR A 197 14.78 -5.20 7.40
N VAL A 198 16.04 -5.14 6.94
CA VAL A 198 16.46 -5.93 5.76
C VAL A 198 16.30 -7.45 5.98
N PRO A 199 16.76 -8.05 7.10
CA PRO A 199 16.53 -9.47 7.37
C PRO A 199 15.05 -9.83 7.53
N MET A 200 14.23 -8.97 8.14
CA MET A 200 12.78 -9.19 8.21
C MET A 200 12.16 -9.19 6.82
N ALA A 201 12.50 -8.24 5.95
CA ALA A 201 12.02 -8.19 4.58
C ALA A 201 12.40 -9.44 3.80
N LEU A 202 13.64 -9.90 3.96
CA LEU A 202 14.14 -11.11 3.32
C LEU A 202 13.42 -12.37 3.85
N THR A 203 13.21 -12.47 5.16
CA THR A 203 12.51 -13.59 5.78
C THR A 203 11.05 -13.66 5.30
N LEU A 204 10.36 -12.52 5.28
CA LEU A 204 8.98 -12.42 4.79
C LEU A 204 8.88 -12.75 3.30
N CYS A 205 9.87 -12.35 2.49
CA CYS A 205 9.95 -12.74 1.08
C CYS A 205 10.15 -14.25 0.92
N ILE A 206 11.02 -14.88 1.71
CA ILE A 206 11.19 -16.33 1.70
C ILE A 206 9.89 -17.04 2.10
N ILE A 207 9.18 -16.55 3.13
CA ILE A 207 7.90 -17.11 3.56
C ILE A 207 6.86 -16.98 2.42
N ALA A 208 6.76 -15.81 1.78
CA ALA A 208 5.86 -15.59 0.64
C ALA A 208 6.09 -16.61 -0.47
N LEU A 209 7.35 -16.77 -0.87
CA LEU A 209 7.74 -17.64 -1.98
C LEU A 209 7.62 -19.14 -1.64
N SER A 210 7.96 -19.53 -0.40
CA SER A 210 7.94 -20.94 0.01
C SER A 210 6.54 -21.45 0.34
N MET A 211 5.68 -20.61 0.91
CA MET A 211 4.32 -20.98 1.31
C MET A 211 3.27 -20.60 0.27
N HIS A 212 3.66 -19.93 -0.83
CA HIS A 212 2.75 -19.39 -1.85
C HIS A 212 1.60 -18.56 -1.24
N ILE A 213 1.92 -17.76 -0.23
CA ILE A 213 0.94 -16.91 0.44
C ILE A 213 0.86 -15.58 -0.32
N SER A 214 -0.33 -15.27 -0.85
CA SER A 214 -0.64 -13.91 -1.27
C SER A 214 -0.78 -13.04 -0.02
N PHE A 215 0.05 -12.01 0.06
CA PHE A 215 -0.06 -10.95 1.06
C PHE A 215 -0.94 -9.80 0.57
#